data_AF-A0AAE9YQ00-F1
#
_entry.id   AF-A0AAE9YQ00-F1
#
_cell.length_a   1.000
_cell.length_b   1.000
_cell.length_c   1.000
_cell.angle_alpha   90.00
_cell.angle_beta   90.00
_cell.angle_gamma   90.00
#
_symmetry.space_group_name_H-M   'P 1'
#
loop_
_entity.id
_entity.type
_entity.pdbx_description
1 polymer ?
#
loop_
_entity_poly.entity_id
_entity_poly.type
_entity_poly.pdbx_seq_one_letter_code
_entity_poly.pdbx_strand_id
1 'polypeptide(L)'
;MIPLPSNYGDLDPHFATSWDKISYPVETTPRRYLEFAIEDLEIGHSLKTSRILVNALSNAKRSLHLQVETIAKAFGFTSNKKGFPNFHQYLGFCQKCGIVTPRILKKLNTVRNAVEHEYYIPSESETEDFIDVVELFLAATDKFIYQFPTMMEWLPGVTDDTVQFEIDTIKLLPNTGRLLLTTYLEKPDEELELDPSMDEFFIWLKVLCRGVHEGHFEYQS
;
A
#
# COMPACT_ATOMS: atom_id res chain seq x y z
N MET A 1 -10.31 25.09 -8.92
CA MET A 1 -9.20 24.13 -9.14
C MET A 1 -9.03 23.37 -7.84
N ILE A 2 -8.79 22.05 -7.88
CA ILE A 2 -8.53 21.30 -6.63
C ILE A 2 -7.20 21.80 -6.06
N PRO A 3 -7.15 22.23 -4.78
CA PRO A 3 -5.91 22.68 -4.17
C PRO A 3 -4.89 21.54 -4.13
N LEU A 4 -3.63 21.87 -4.39
CA LEU A 4 -2.49 20.97 -4.29
C LEU A 4 -1.68 21.28 -3.03
N PRO A 5 -0.97 20.31 -2.44
CA PRO A 5 -0.11 20.56 -1.28
C PRO A 5 0.93 21.67 -1.52
N SER A 6 1.42 21.81 -2.76
CA SER A 6 2.36 22.87 -3.15
C SER A 6 1.76 24.29 -3.10
N ASN A 7 0.45 24.43 -2.98
CA ASN A 7 -0.21 25.73 -2.75
C ASN A 7 -0.07 26.21 -1.30
N TYR A 8 0.43 25.36 -0.40
CA TYR A 8 0.59 25.66 1.02
C TYR A 8 2.08 25.64 1.38
N GLY A 9 2.54 26.70 2.04
CA GLY A 9 3.91 26.84 2.56
C GLY A 9 3.99 26.39 4.03
N ASP A 10 5.14 25.84 4.42
CA ASP A 10 5.57 25.52 5.79
C ASP A 10 4.48 24.89 6.68
N LEU A 11 4.42 23.56 6.78
CA LEU A 11 3.52 22.88 7.72
C LEU A 11 3.95 23.15 9.17
N ASP A 12 2.98 23.39 10.06
CA ASP A 12 3.24 23.41 11.49
C ASP A 12 3.90 22.08 11.90
N PRO A 13 5.10 22.09 12.52
CA PRO A 13 5.73 20.87 13.01
C PRO A 13 4.93 20.15 14.11
N HIS A 14 3.92 20.78 14.71
CA HIS A 14 3.06 20.23 15.77
C HIS A 14 1.70 19.76 15.25
N PHE A 15 1.66 19.10 14.09
CA PHE A 15 0.44 18.51 13.54
C PHE A 15 0.05 17.20 14.24
N ALA A 16 -1.26 16.97 14.43
CA ALA A 16 -1.77 15.67 14.87
C ALA A 16 -1.98 14.71 13.70
N THR A 17 -1.89 13.41 14.01
CA THR A 17 -2.23 12.34 13.08
C THR A 17 -3.06 11.27 13.77
N SER A 18 -3.82 10.53 12.99
CA SER A 18 -4.42 9.27 13.43
C SER A 18 -4.29 8.18 12.39
N TRP A 19 -4.37 6.95 12.89
CA TRP A 19 -4.27 5.74 12.11
C TRP A 19 -5.15 4.66 12.73
N ASP A 20 -5.54 3.70 11.89
CA ASP A 20 -6.27 2.52 12.29
C ASP A 20 -5.52 1.24 11.89
N LYS A 21 -5.92 0.12 12.48
CA LYS A 21 -5.49 -1.21 12.03
C LYS A 21 -6.48 -1.75 11.00
N ILE A 22 -5.96 -2.19 9.85
CA ILE A 22 -6.73 -2.87 8.80
C ILE A 22 -6.83 -4.36 9.11
N SER A 23 -8.02 -4.91 8.93
CA SER A 23 -8.26 -6.35 8.99
C SER A 23 -8.05 -7.02 7.64
N TYR A 24 -7.58 -8.27 7.66
CA TYR A 24 -7.58 -9.10 6.46
C TYR A 24 -9.00 -9.62 6.19
N PRO A 25 -9.45 -9.70 4.93
CA PRO A 25 -10.79 -10.13 4.56
C PRO A 25 -10.99 -11.66 4.64
N VAL A 26 -10.05 -12.37 5.25
CA VAL A 26 -9.97 -13.84 5.32
C VAL A 26 -9.42 -14.27 6.68
N GLU A 27 -9.63 -15.53 7.06
CA GLU A 27 -9.22 -16.06 8.37
C GLU A 27 -7.69 -16.15 8.56
N THR A 28 -6.95 -16.30 7.45
CA THR A 28 -5.49 -16.39 7.46
C THR A 28 -4.85 -15.03 7.20
N THR A 29 -3.53 -14.95 7.38
CA THR A 29 -2.76 -13.72 7.14
C THR A 29 -1.65 -13.95 6.12
N PRO A 30 -1.14 -12.88 5.48
CA PRO A 30 0.06 -12.95 4.65
C PRO A 30 1.24 -13.58 5.40
N ARG A 31 1.44 -13.19 6.65
CA ARG A 31 2.51 -13.75 7.50
C ARG A 31 2.34 -15.25 7.71
N ARG A 32 1.11 -15.75 7.91
CA ARG A 32 0.88 -17.19 8.05
C ARG A 32 1.17 -17.97 6.77
N TYR A 33 0.84 -17.41 5.60
CA TYR A 33 1.25 -18.03 4.33
C TYR A 33 2.76 -18.02 4.13
N LEU A 34 3.46 -16.98 4.56
CA LEU A 34 4.91 -16.92 4.49
C LEU A 34 5.55 -17.95 5.44
N GLU A 35 5.03 -18.09 6.65
CA GLU A 35 5.45 -19.13 7.61
C GLU A 35 5.33 -20.53 7.01
N PHE A 36 4.21 -20.87 6.35
CA PHE A 36 4.10 -22.16 5.65
C PHE A 36 5.18 -22.36 4.59
N ALA A 37 5.57 -21.30 3.87
CA ALA A 37 6.60 -21.39 2.85
C ALA A 37 7.99 -21.63 3.45
N ILE A 38 8.30 -20.95 4.56
CA ILE A 38 9.53 -21.13 5.32
C ILE A 38 9.57 -22.51 5.96
N GLU A 39 8.49 -22.94 6.64
CA GLU A 39 8.35 -24.27 7.24
C GLU A 39 8.59 -25.38 6.20
N ASP A 40 8.02 -25.26 4.99
CA ASP A 40 8.25 -26.21 3.88
C ASP A 40 9.75 -26.28 3.52
N LEU A 41 10.47 -25.15 3.47
CA LEU A 41 11.91 -25.09 3.23
C LEU A 41 12.79 -25.46 4.44
N GLU A 42 12.27 -25.46 5.66
CA GLU A 42 13.02 -25.91 6.83
C GLU A 42 12.84 -27.42 7.07
N ILE A 43 11.68 -27.97 6.70
CA ILE A 43 11.39 -29.40 6.81
C ILE A 43 12.25 -30.18 5.80
N GLY A 44 13.23 -30.92 6.33
CA GLY A 44 14.07 -31.86 5.59
C GLY A 44 15.45 -31.29 5.25
N HIS A 45 16.44 -31.54 6.10
CA HIS A 45 17.87 -31.31 5.83
C HIS A 45 18.43 -32.19 4.69
N SER A 46 17.64 -33.15 4.19
CA SER A 46 18.01 -34.08 3.12
C SER A 46 17.13 -33.87 1.90
N LEU A 47 17.69 -33.24 0.85
CA LEU A 47 17.09 -32.91 -0.46
C LEU A 47 15.64 -32.40 -0.46
N LYS A 48 15.46 -31.12 -0.81
CA LYS A 48 14.14 -30.57 -1.12
C LYS A 48 13.54 -31.25 -2.34
N THR A 49 12.38 -31.87 -2.16
CA THR A 49 11.63 -32.47 -3.26
C THR A 49 10.95 -31.37 -4.07
N SER A 50 10.68 -31.63 -5.36
CA SER A 50 9.92 -30.72 -6.21
C SER A 50 8.56 -30.31 -5.60
N ARG A 51 7.92 -31.21 -4.86
CA ARG A 51 6.68 -30.92 -4.13
C ARG A 51 6.86 -29.81 -3.10
N ILE A 52 7.94 -29.88 -2.32
CA ILE A 52 8.26 -28.89 -1.28
C ILE A 52 8.50 -27.53 -1.92
N LEU A 53 9.31 -27.47 -2.99
CA LEU A 53 9.63 -26.22 -3.67
C LEU A 53 8.39 -25.56 -4.29
N VAL A 54 7.54 -26.35 -4.96
CA VAL A 54 6.29 -25.86 -5.53
C VAL A 54 5.33 -25.34 -4.45
N ASN A 55 5.23 -26.05 -3.32
CA ASN A 55 4.37 -25.64 -2.21
C ASN A 55 4.88 -24.35 -1.55
N ALA A 56 6.17 -24.28 -1.25
CA ALA A 56 6.80 -23.12 -0.63
C ALA A 56 6.61 -21.87 -1.50
N LEU A 57 6.94 -21.95 -2.79
CA LEU A 57 6.74 -20.85 -3.73
C LEU A 57 5.26 -20.43 -3.82
N SER A 58 4.33 -21.41 -3.87
CA SER A 58 2.89 -21.14 -3.93
C SER A 58 2.39 -20.40 -2.68
N ASN A 59 2.89 -20.78 -1.51
CA ASN A 59 2.53 -20.14 -0.24
C ASN A 59 3.13 -18.74 -0.13
N ALA A 60 4.39 -18.54 -0.49
CA ALA A 60 5.00 -17.22 -0.58
C ALA A 60 4.23 -16.29 -1.56
N LYS A 61 3.77 -16.83 -2.69
CA LYS A 61 2.92 -16.08 -3.63
C LYS A 61 1.61 -15.64 -2.98
N ARG A 62 0.90 -16.55 -2.28
CA ARG A 62 -0.37 -16.22 -1.59
C ARG A 62 -0.16 -15.13 -0.55
N SER A 63 0.94 -15.20 0.19
CA SER A 63 1.35 -14.16 1.13
C SER A 63 1.45 -12.79 0.46
N LEU A 64 2.26 -12.68 -0.60
CA LEU A 64 2.43 -11.44 -1.36
C LEU A 64 1.10 -10.92 -1.94
N HIS A 65 0.32 -11.81 -2.57
CA HIS A 65 -0.94 -11.44 -3.19
C HIS A 65 -1.94 -10.88 -2.17
N LEU A 66 -2.12 -11.57 -1.04
CA LEU A 66 -3.05 -11.14 0.00
C LEU A 66 -2.64 -9.79 0.59
N GLN A 67 -1.34 -9.58 0.89
CA GLN A 67 -0.85 -8.29 1.39
C GLN A 67 -1.16 -7.15 0.41
N VAL A 68 -0.78 -7.33 -0.87
CA VAL A 68 -0.98 -6.32 -1.91
C VAL A 68 -2.46 -6.02 -2.12
N GLU A 69 -3.30 -7.05 -2.18
CA GLU A 69 -4.75 -6.89 -2.37
C GLU A 69 -5.41 -6.20 -1.18
N THR A 70 -5.06 -6.59 0.06
CA THR A 70 -5.59 -5.95 1.27
C THR A 70 -5.23 -4.48 1.33
N ILE A 71 -3.97 -4.12 1.08
CA ILE A 71 -3.54 -2.71 1.07
C ILE A 71 -4.24 -1.93 -0.04
N ALA A 72 -4.30 -2.47 -1.26
CA ALA A 72 -4.95 -1.80 -2.38
C ALA A 72 -6.43 -1.55 -2.09
N LYS A 73 -7.15 -2.54 -1.52
CA LYS A 73 -8.55 -2.40 -1.13
C LYS A 73 -8.74 -1.40 0.01
N ALA A 74 -7.85 -1.38 1.00
CA ALA A 74 -7.90 -0.40 2.09
C ALA A 74 -7.79 1.04 1.57
N PHE A 75 -6.96 1.27 0.54
CA PHE A 75 -6.88 2.55 -0.17
C PHE A 75 -7.99 2.79 -1.21
N GLY A 76 -8.97 1.88 -1.33
CA GLY A 76 -10.14 2.04 -2.18
C GLY A 76 -9.97 1.62 -3.63
N PHE A 77 -9.06 0.68 -3.92
CA PHE A 77 -8.99 0.10 -5.25
C PHE A 77 -10.33 -0.51 -5.68
N THR A 78 -10.83 -0.07 -6.83
CA THR A 78 -11.98 -0.64 -7.52
C THR A 78 -11.60 -1.09 -8.93
N SER A 79 -12.23 -2.17 -9.39
CA SER A 79 -12.00 -2.69 -10.75
C SER A 79 -13.07 -2.22 -11.70
N ASN A 80 -12.67 -1.44 -12.71
CA ASN A 80 -13.58 -0.99 -13.76
C ASN A 80 -13.80 -2.04 -14.87
N LYS A 81 -13.11 -3.19 -14.81
CA LYS A 81 -13.22 -4.27 -15.81
C LYS A 81 -14.14 -5.37 -15.31
N LYS A 82 -14.94 -5.95 -16.22
CA LYS A 82 -15.68 -7.19 -15.95
C LYS A 82 -14.67 -8.30 -15.63
N GLY A 83 -14.77 -8.88 -14.43
CA GLY A 83 -13.91 -9.98 -13.96
C GLY A 83 -13.06 -9.61 -12.74
N PHE A 84 -12.28 -10.58 -12.25
CA PHE A 84 -11.40 -10.38 -11.12
C PHE A 84 -10.15 -9.59 -11.53
N PRO A 85 -9.73 -8.57 -10.74
CA PRO A 85 -8.49 -7.86 -10.98
C PRO A 85 -7.32 -8.82 -10.95
N ASN A 86 -6.38 -8.65 -11.87
CA ASN A 86 -5.12 -9.37 -11.78
C ASN A 86 -4.17 -8.68 -10.78
N PHE A 87 -3.17 -9.42 -10.32
CA PHE A 87 -2.18 -8.94 -9.35
C PHE A 87 -1.47 -7.64 -9.79
N HIS A 88 -1.19 -7.49 -11.09
CA HIS A 88 -0.53 -6.28 -11.61
C HIS A 88 -1.39 -5.03 -11.46
N GLN A 89 -2.72 -5.15 -11.49
CA GLN A 89 -3.62 -4.02 -11.25
C GLN A 89 -3.54 -3.55 -9.79
N TYR A 90 -3.60 -4.48 -8.83
CA TYR A 90 -3.43 -4.13 -7.42
C TYR A 90 -2.04 -3.53 -7.14
N LEU A 91 -0.99 -4.17 -7.65
CA LEU A 91 0.38 -3.68 -7.48
C LEU A 91 0.58 -2.29 -8.11
N GLY A 92 0.01 -2.06 -9.29
CA GLY A 92 0.05 -0.77 -9.96
C GLY A 92 -0.71 0.32 -9.20
N PHE A 93 -1.82 -0.03 -8.56
CA PHE A 93 -2.54 0.90 -7.69
C PHE A 93 -1.72 1.26 -6.45
N CYS A 94 -1.14 0.26 -5.77
CA CYS A 94 -0.25 0.51 -4.63
C CYS A 94 0.92 1.43 -5.00
N GLN A 95 1.51 1.27 -6.19
CA GLN A 95 2.53 2.19 -6.71
C GLN A 95 2.02 3.63 -6.82
N LYS A 96 0.80 3.84 -7.32
CA LYS A 96 0.20 5.18 -7.41
C LYS A 96 -0.02 5.80 -6.04
N CYS A 97 -0.42 5.00 -5.04
CA CYS A 97 -0.56 5.41 -3.64
C CYS A 97 0.77 5.75 -2.95
N GLY A 98 1.93 5.55 -3.61
CA GLY A 98 3.25 5.83 -3.03
C GLY A 98 3.81 4.69 -2.19
N ILE A 99 3.17 3.52 -2.20
CA ILE A 99 3.76 2.32 -1.58
C ILE A 99 4.91 1.87 -2.47
N VAL A 100 6.12 1.91 -1.91
CA VAL A 100 7.33 1.49 -2.61
C VAL A 100 7.22 -0.01 -2.89
N THR A 101 6.93 -0.37 -4.13
CA THR A 101 7.04 -1.75 -4.58
C THR A 101 8.46 -1.96 -5.09
N PRO A 102 9.25 -2.88 -4.52
CA PRO A 102 10.59 -3.15 -5.02
C PRO A 102 10.56 -3.46 -6.52
N ARG A 103 11.48 -2.88 -7.31
CA ARG A 103 11.64 -3.24 -8.73
C ARG A 103 11.83 -4.76 -8.91
N ILE A 104 12.38 -5.42 -7.89
CA ILE A 104 12.55 -6.87 -7.85
C ILE A 104 11.22 -7.64 -7.86
N LEU A 105 10.12 -7.10 -7.30
CA LEU A 105 8.79 -7.73 -7.44
C LEU A 105 8.33 -7.79 -8.90
N LYS A 106 8.74 -6.81 -9.74
CA LYS A 106 8.47 -6.88 -11.18
C LYS A 106 9.26 -8.00 -11.86
N LYS A 107 10.50 -8.28 -11.42
CA LYS A 107 11.34 -9.38 -11.93
C LYS A 107 10.89 -10.75 -11.42
N LEU A 108 10.44 -10.87 -10.17
CA LEU A 108 9.90 -12.12 -9.62
C LEU A 108 8.59 -12.56 -10.29
N ASN A 109 7.89 -11.65 -10.98
CA ASN A 109 6.78 -12.04 -11.84
C ASN A 109 7.22 -12.99 -12.95
N THR A 110 8.48 -12.99 -13.39
CA THR A 110 8.97 -13.91 -14.42
C THR A 110 9.06 -15.34 -13.88
N VAL A 111 9.63 -15.52 -12.68
CA VAL A 111 9.69 -16.82 -11.97
C VAL A 111 8.28 -17.34 -11.69
N ARG A 112 7.41 -16.48 -11.14
CA ARG A 112 5.99 -16.82 -10.90
C ARG A 112 5.27 -17.24 -12.18
N ASN A 113 5.38 -16.44 -13.24
CA ASN A 113 4.69 -16.71 -14.50
C ASN A 113 5.20 -17.98 -15.15
N ALA A 114 6.50 -18.24 -15.10
CA ALA A 114 7.06 -19.47 -15.64
C ALA A 114 6.56 -20.69 -14.85
N VAL A 115 6.50 -20.66 -13.52
CA VAL A 115 5.97 -21.81 -12.75
C VAL A 115 4.50 -22.09 -13.10
N GLU A 116 3.70 -21.04 -13.27
CA GLU A 116 2.26 -21.18 -13.49
C GLU A 116 1.84 -21.43 -14.95
N HIS A 117 2.63 -20.95 -15.91
CA HIS A 117 2.28 -20.99 -17.34
C HIS A 117 3.21 -21.86 -18.17
N GLU A 118 4.45 -22.06 -17.72
CA GLU A 118 5.43 -22.94 -18.36
C GLU A 118 5.55 -24.29 -17.64
N TYR A 119 4.80 -24.46 -16.54
CA TYR A 119 4.72 -25.70 -15.74
C TYR A 119 6.08 -26.24 -15.29
N TYR A 120 7.07 -25.35 -15.13
CA TYR A 120 8.39 -25.73 -14.64
C TYR A 120 8.41 -25.84 -13.11
N ILE A 121 9.31 -26.67 -12.60
CA ILE A 121 9.55 -26.82 -11.17
C ILE A 121 10.64 -25.81 -10.78
N PRO A 122 10.39 -24.89 -9.84
CA PRO A 122 11.39 -23.93 -9.40
C PRO A 122 12.56 -24.64 -8.72
N SER A 123 13.76 -24.07 -8.85
CA SER A 123 14.92 -24.48 -8.06
C SER A 123 14.80 -24.02 -6.60
N GLU A 124 15.63 -24.59 -5.73
CA GLU A 124 15.73 -24.19 -4.32
C GLU A 124 16.09 -22.72 -4.20
N SER A 125 17.15 -22.28 -4.88
CA SER A 125 17.60 -20.88 -4.89
C SER A 125 16.53 -19.92 -5.42
N GLU A 126 15.79 -20.25 -6.48
CA GLU A 126 14.69 -19.39 -6.95
C GLU A 126 13.55 -19.30 -5.92
N THR A 127 13.31 -20.36 -5.17
CA THR A 127 12.26 -20.41 -4.15
C THR A 127 12.65 -19.60 -2.92
N GLU A 128 13.90 -19.74 -2.45
CA GLU A 128 14.50 -18.96 -1.37
C GLU A 128 14.50 -17.46 -1.70
N ASP A 129 15.04 -17.08 -2.87
CA ASP A 129 15.07 -15.69 -3.32
C ASP A 129 13.66 -15.07 -3.36
N PHE A 130 12.65 -15.85 -3.78
CA PHE A 130 11.27 -15.37 -3.80
C PHE A 130 10.73 -15.15 -2.39
N ILE A 131 10.97 -16.09 -1.47
CA ILE A 131 10.55 -16.00 -0.06
C ILE A 131 11.17 -14.78 0.63
N ASP A 132 12.48 -14.59 0.49
CA ASP A 132 13.20 -13.46 1.09
C ASP A 132 12.63 -12.12 0.64
N VAL A 133 12.35 -11.99 -0.67
CA VAL A 133 11.75 -10.76 -1.20
C VAL A 133 10.32 -10.55 -0.71
N VAL A 134 9.54 -11.63 -0.56
CA VAL A 134 8.19 -11.53 0.03
C VAL A 134 8.27 -11.11 1.49
N GLU A 135 9.19 -11.67 2.27
CA GLU A 135 9.42 -11.28 3.66
C GLU A 135 9.77 -9.79 3.78
N LEU A 136 10.75 -9.33 3.00
CA LEU A 136 11.15 -7.93 2.94
C LEU A 136 9.97 -7.03 2.53
N PHE A 137 9.15 -7.46 1.59
CA PHE A 137 7.96 -6.71 1.18
C PHE A 137 6.92 -6.62 2.30
N LEU A 138 6.63 -7.71 3.01
CA LEU A 138 5.73 -7.67 4.16
C LEU A 138 6.27 -6.70 5.22
N ALA A 139 7.54 -6.84 5.61
CA ALA A 139 8.17 -5.95 6.59
C ALA A 139 8.09 -4.47 6.17
N ALA A 140 8.34 -4.16 4.90
CA ALA A 140 8.27 -2.80 4.37
C ALA A 140 6.83 -2.24 4.29
N THR A 141 5.81 -3.11 4.28
CA THR A 141 4.41 -2.70 4.08
C THR A 141 3.51 -2.94 5.29
N ASP A 142 3.99 -3.58 6.35
CA ASP A 142 3.25 -3.84 7.59
C ASP A 142 2.69 -2.57 8.22
N LYS A 143 3.38 -1.43 8.08
CA LYS A 143 2.86 -0.13 8.52
C LYS A 143 1.52 0.25 7.87
N PHE A 144 1.27 -0.16 6.63
CA PHE A 144 -0.02 0.04 5.95
C PHE A 144 -1.11 -0.93 6.43
N ILE A 145 -0.78 -1.89 7.28
CA ILE A 145 -1.75 -2.79 7.92
C ILE A 145 -1.99 -2.35 9.37
N TYR A 146 -0.93 -2.10 10.13
CA TYR A 146 -1.02 -1.84 11.56
C TYR A 146 -1.16 -0.36 11.94
N GLN A 147 -0.75 0.54 11.04
CA GLN A 147 -0.80 2.00 11.20
C GLN A 147 -1.34 2.63 9.91
N PHE A 148 -2.48 2.13 9.45
CA PHE A 148 -3.08 2.63 8.22
C PHE A 148 -3.53 4.08 8.41
N PRO A 149 -3.04 5.03 7.59
CA PRO A 149 -3.32 6.45 7.76
C PRO A 149 -4.82 6.75 7.66
N THR A 150 -5.38 7.48 8.63
CA THR A 150 -6.81 7.87 8.59
C THR A 150 -7.03 9.36 8.70
N MET A 151 -6.18 10.10 9.43
CA MET A 151 -6.26 11.55 9.47
C MET A 151 -4.91 12.20 9.69
N MET A 152 -4.75 13.40 9.14
CA MET A 152 -3.67 14.33 9.46
C MET A 152 -4.25 15.75 9.53
N GLU A 153 -3.83 16.49 10.55
CA GLU A 153 -4.00 17.95 10.59
C GLU A 153 -3.03 18.58 9.57
N TRP A 154 -3.59 19.44 8.73
CA TRP A 154 -2.91 20.21 7.71
C TRP A 154 -2.99 21.67 8.12
N LEU A 155 -2.06 22.09 8.97
CA LEU A 155 -1.98 23.45 9.50
C LEU A 155 -0.84 24.20 8.78
N PRO A 156 -1.07 24.77 7.59
CA PRO A 156 -0.03 25.50 6.88
C PRO A 156 0.27 26.84 7.57
N GLY A 157 1.54 27.12 7.80
CA GLY A 157 2.04 28.34 8.42
C GLY A 157 2.09 29.53 7.46
N VAL A 158 2.08 29.28 6.13
CA VAL A 158 1.96 30.31 5.11
C VAL A 158 0.94 29.88 4.04
N THR A 159 -0.10 30.69 3.86
CA THR A 159 -1.04 30.59 2.74
C THR A 159 -0.72 31.67 1.71
N ASP A 160 -0.72 31.32 0.42
CA ASP A 160 -0.68 32.32 -0.65
C ASP A 160 -2.09 32.93 -0.80
N ASP A 161 -2.18 34.23 -1.09
CA ASP A 161 -3.44 34.95 -1.36
C ASP A 161 -4.22 34.34 -2.55
N THR A 162 -3.57 33.48 -3.34
CA THR A 162 -4.20 32.71 -4.44
C THR A 162 -4.96 31.47 -3.98
N VAL A 163 -4.80 31.05 -2.72
CA VAL A 163 -5.48 29.88 -2.14
C VAL A 163 -6.95 30.20 -1.90
N GLN A 164 -7.82 29.57 -2.68
CA GLN A 164 -9.28 29.76 -2.55
C GLN A 164 -9.91 28.92 -1.43
N PHE A 165 -9.14 28.00 -0.82
CA PHE A 165 -9.62 26.99 0.10
C PHE A 165 -8.54 26.66 1.13
N GLU A 166 -8.75 27.00 2.40
CA GLU A 166 -7.81 26.67 3.48
C GLU A 166 -8.12 25.26 4.01
N ILE A 167 -7.24 24.31 3.72
CA ILE A 167 -7.36 22.95 4.24
C ILE A 167 -6.88 22.96 5.69
N ASP A 168 -7.66 22.35 6.56
CA ASP A 168 -7.34 22.09 7.97
C ASP A 168 -7.06 20.61 8.22
N THR A 169 -7.81 19.69 7.60
CA THR A 169 -7.56 18.25 7.77
C THR A 169 -7.61 17.48 6.46
N ILE A 170 -6.82 16.41 6.42
CA ILE A 170 -6.86 15.38 5.41
C ILE A 170 -7.37 14.10 6.08
N LYS A 171 -8.50 13.58 5.62
CA LYS A 171 -9.11 12.36 6.20
C LYS A 171 -9.32 11.30 5.14
N LEU A 172 -8.73 10.12 5.35
CA LEU A 172 -8.95 8.95 4.51
C LEU A 172 -9.98 8.03 5.17
N LEU A 173 -11.04 7.69 4.43
CA LEU A 173 -12.04 6.71 4.86
C LEU A 173 -11.62 5.30 4.40
N PRO A 174 -11.20 4.39 5.32
CA PRO A 174 -10.68 3.08 4.94
C PRO A 174 -11.66 2.26 4.10
N ASN A 175 -11.13 1.54 3.11
CA ASN A 175 -11.87 0.66 2.20
C ASN A 175 -12.87 1.36 1.26
N THR A 176 -12.94 2.69 1.26
CA THR A 176 -13.90 3.42 0.42
C THR A 176 -13.24 4.13 -0.77
N GLY A 177 -11.94 4.45 -0.67
CA GLY A 177 -11.25 5.30 -1.64
C GLY A 177 -11.62 6.77 -1.54
N ARG A 178 -12.31 7.19 -0.49
CA ARG A 178 -12.70 8.58 -0.27
C ARG A 178 -11.68 9.26 0.63
N LEU A 179 -11.07 10.32 0.11
CA LEU A 179 -10.19 11.21 0.84
C LEU A 179 -10.85 12.58 0.92
N LEU A 180 -11.06 13.06 2.15
CA LEU A 180 -11.76 14.31 2.43
C LEU A 180 -10.74 15.37 2.83
N LEU A 181 -10.84 16.54 2.20
CA LEU A 181 -10.13 17.75 2.60
C LEU A 181 -11.15 18.70 3.22
N THR A 182 -10.97 19.05 4.50
CA THR A 182 -11.91 19.87 5.27
C THR A 182 -11.31 21.22 5.63
N THR A 183 -12.15 22.22 5.92
CA THR A 183 -11.75 23.56 6.37
C THR A 183 -12.25 23.86 7.79
N TYR A 184 -11.68 24.89 8.44
CA TYR A 184 -12.11 25.37 9.76
C TYR A 184 -13.45 26.14 9.76
N LEU A 185 -13.93 26.61 8.60
CA LEU A 185 -15.08 27.52 8.60
C LEU A 185 -16.39 26.74 8.75
N GLU A 186 -17.23 27.21 9.67
CA GLU A 186 -18.49 26.66 10.19
C GLU A 186 -19.61 26.43 9.15
N LYS A 187 -19.28 26.02 7.94
CA LYS A 187 -20.21 25.54 6.91
C LYS A 187 -19.88 24.08 6.58
N PRO A 188 -20.64 23.12 7.12
CA PRO A 188 -20.41 21.68 6.89
C PRO A 188 -20.56 21.22 5.42
N ASP A 189 -20.84 22.12 4.48
CA ASP A 189 -21.04 21.83 3.04
C ASP A 189 -19.79 22.09 2.17
N GLU A 190 -18.65 22.49 2.75
CA GLU A 190 -17.40 22.75 2.00
C GLU A 190 -16.33 21.67 2.24
N GLU A 191 -16.72 20.40 2.31
CA GLU A 191 -15.76 19.28 2.22
C GLU A 191 -15.43 18.99 0.75
N LEU A 192 -14.15 18.93 0.41
CA LEU A 192 -13.71 18.46 -0.90
C LEU A 192 -13.40 16.97 -0.84
N GLU A 193 -14.23 16.17 -1.49
CA GLU A 193 -14.03 14.74 -1.64
C GLU A 193 -13.21 14.42 -2.89
N LEU A 194 -12.15 13.63 -2.68
CA LEU A 194 -11.29 13.09 -3.71
C LEU A 194 -11.43 11.57 -3.77
N ASP A 195 -11.39 11.02 -4.98
CA ASP A 195 -11.42 9.58 -5.23
C ASP A 195 -10.31 9.15 -6.21
N PRO A 196 -10.02 7.84 -6.37
CA PRO A 196 -8.89 7.38 -7.15
C PRO A 196 -8.98 7.60 -8.67
N SER A 197 -10.07 8.18 -9.18
CA SER A 197 -10.18 8.71 -10.55
C SER A 197 -9.49 10.07 -10.72
N MET A 198 -9.19 10.77 -9.62
CA MET A 198 -8.51 12.06 -9.59
C MET A 198 -7.03 11.91 -9.31
N ASP A 199 -6.16 12.65 -10.00
CA ASP A 199 -4.72 12.60 -9.74
C ASP A 199 -4.38 13.21 -8.36
N GLU A 200 -5.14 14.23 -7.96
CA GLU A 200 -5.03 14.92 -6.68
C GLU A 200 -5.25 13.99 -5.49
N PHE A 201 -6.11 12.97 -5.63
CA PHE A 201 -6.27 11.93 -4.61
C PHE A 201 -4.92 11.31 -4.25
N PHE A 202 -4.13 10.90 -5.25
CA PHE A 202 -2.84 10.26 -5.01
C PHE A 202 -1.78 11.22 -4.48
N ILE A 203 -1.89 12.51 -4.79
CA ILE A 203 -1.00 13.55 -4.29
C ILE A 203 -1.24 13.75 -2.79
N TRP A 204 -2.49 14.01 -2.40
CA TRP A 204 -2.88 14.18 -1.00
C TRP A 204 -2.72 12.91 -0.16
N LEU A 205 -2.98 11.75 -0.74
CA LEU A 205 -2.77 10.47 -0.06
C LEU A 205 -1.31 10.27 0.34
N LYS A 206 -0.36 10.63 -0.52
CA LYS A 206 1.08 10.53 -0.21
C LYS A 206 1.49 11.47 0.91
N VAL A 207 0.91 12.67 0.93
CA VAL A 207 1.09 13.62 2.02
C VAL A 207 0.62 13.03 3.34
N LEU A 208 -0.62 12.54 3.39
CA LEU A 208 -1.17 11.87 4.58
C LEU A 208 -0.28 10.70 5.03
N CYS A 209 0.14 9.83 4.10
CA CYS A 209 1.01 8.70 4.42
C CYS A 209 2.36 9.12 5.01
N ARG A 210 2.98 10.18 4.49
CA ARG A 210 4.24 10.73 5.02
C ARG A 210 4.03 11.31 6.42
N GLY A 211 2.99 12.13 6.61
CA GLY A 211 2.65 12.68 7.92
C GLY A 211 2.50 11.58 8.99
N VAL A 212 1.74 10.52 8.69
CA VAL A 212 1.50 9.43 9.63
C VAL A 212 2.73 8.53 9.85
N HIS A 213 3.50 8.20 8.81
CA HIS A 213 4.58 7.20 8.92
C HIS A 213 5.97 7.77 9.16
N GLU A 214 6.23 9.00 8.75
CA GLU A 214 7.54 9.65 8.88
C GLU A 214 7.52 10.70 10.00
N GLY A 215 6.36 11.26 10.33
CA GLY A 215 6.20 12.24 11.42
C GLY A 215 6.86 13.60 11.15
N HIS A 216 7.30 13.86 9.91
CA HIS A 216 7.87 15.14 9.47
C HIS A 216 7.79 15.28 7.95
N PHE A 217 7.90 16.51 7.44
CA PHE A 217 8.03 16.82 6.01
C PHE A 217 9.39 17.48 5.75
N GLU A 218 10.22 16.87 4.92
CA GLU A 218 11.36 17.57 4.31
C GLU A 218 10.92 18.16 2.97
N TYR A 219 11.01 19.49 2.82
CA TYR A 219 10.86 20.14 1.52
C TYR A 219 11.98 19.63 0.60
N GLN A 220 11.65 18.75 -0.36
CA GLN A 220 12.53 18.55 -1.51
C GLN A 220 12.40 19.79 -2.40
N SER A 221 13.47 20.59 -2.39
CA SER A 221 13.69 21.73 -3.29
C SER A 221 14.02 21.27 -4.70
#